data_AF-A0A816HMQ4-F1
#
_entry.id   AF-A0A816HMQ4-F1
#
_cell.length_a   1.000
_cell.length_b   1.000
_cell.length_c   1.000
_cell.angle_alpha   90.00
_cell.angle_beta   90.00
_cell.angle_gamma   90.00
#
_symmetry.space_group_name_H-M   'P 1'
#
loop_
_entity.id
_entity.type
_entity.pdbx_description
1 polymer ?
#
loop_
_entity_poly.entity_id
_entity_poly.type
_entity_poly.pdbx_seq_one_letter_code
_entity_poly.pdbx_strand_id
1 'polypeptide(L)'
;KTTVDFSDRRVAVIGTGSSGAQCIPMIAKQASQLYVIQRTPNYVISASNKPIDNEYEKDWKSNYNQRRRQILQSQAGMFFDTENDSSIMEMTDKERFELGWKRGGFSFYTAFNGRLNDKDISGIISDCFHDKIWEIVKDQNIAQALTPYDHLFGSKRPCVSAQYYETFNRDNVTLV
;
A
#
# COMPACT_ATOMS: atom_id res chain seq x y z
N LYS A 1 22.19 18.41 4.22
CA LYS A 1 22.18 16.92 4.20
C LYS A 1 22.93 16.47 2.96
N THR A 2 23.91 15.60 3.10
CA THR A 2 24.58 14.93 1.98
C THR A 2 23.69 13.79 1.48
N THR A 3 23.50 13.70 0.17
CA THR A 3 22.77 12.61 -0.48
C THR A 3 23.60 11.34 -0.37
N VAL A 4 22.95 10.21 -0.03
CA VAL A 4 23.59 8.89 -0.06
C VAL A 4 23.40 8.32 -1.46
N ASP A 5 24.51 7.92 -2.09
CA ASP A 5 24.53 7.26 -3.39
C ASP A 5 24.71 5.74 -3.22
N PHE A 6 23.77 4.97 -3.76
CA PHE A 6 23.79 3.51 -3.69
C PHE A 6 24.38 2.86 -4.95
N SER A 7 24.76 3.65 -5.96
CA SER A 7 25.34 3.13 -7.21
C SER A 7 26.56 2.25 -6.92
N ASP A 8 26.62 1.09 -7.57
CA ASP A 8 27.65 0.06 -7.39
C ASP A 8 27.78 -0.52 -5.98
N ARG A 9 26.90 -0.15 -5.04
CA ARG A 9 26.92 -0.65 -3.66
C ARG A 9 26.08 -1.91 -3.48
N ARG A 10 26.60 -2.80 -2.64
CA ARG A 10 25.84 -3.89 -2.02
C ARG A 10 25.23 -3.34 -0.73
N VAL A 11 23.90 -3.34 -0.65
CA VAL A 11 23.15 -2.71 0.44
C VAL A 11 22.34 -3.77 1.18
N ALA A 12 22.24 -3.64 2.50
CA ALA A 12 21.33 -4.44 3.31
C ALA A 12 20.33 -3.51 4.02
N VAL A 13 19.04 -3.83 3.91
CA VAL A 13 17.96 -3.16 4.65
C VAL A 13 17.46 -4.12 5.72
N ILE A 14 17.55 -3.73 6.98
CA ILE A 14 17.04 -4.50 8.11
C ILE A 14 15.69 -3.92 8.53
N GLY A 15 14.63 -4.70 8.32
CA GLY A 15 13.26 -4.34 8.68
C GLY A 15 12.41 -3.86 7.50
N THR A 16 11.16 -4.35 7.48
CA THR A 16 10.19 -4.14 6.40
C THR A 16 8.91 -3.43 6.88
N GLY A 17 9.04 -2.60 7.92
CA GLY A 17 8.00 -1.62 8.29
C GLY A 17 7.91 -0.48 7.27
N SER A 18 7.17 0.59 7.58
CA SER A 18 6.89 1.67 6.60
C SER A 18 8.15 2.27 5.97
N SER A 19 9.20 2.54 6.75
CA SER A 19 10.45 3.09 6.22
C SER A 19 11.14 2.12 5.26
N GLY A 20 11.19 0.84 5.61
CA GLY A 20 11.74 -0.22 4.75
C GLY A 20 10.93 -0.36 3.46
N ALA A 21 9.61 -0.49 3.58
CA ALA A 21 8.70 -0.62 2.44
C ALA A 21 8.85 0.55 1.45
N GLN A 22 9.10 1.77 1.94
CA GLN A 22 9.28 2.97 1.11
C GLN A 22 10.68 3.09 0.52
N CYS A 23 11.74 2.69 1.23
CA CYS A 23 13.11 2.83 0.75
C CYS A 23 13.54 1.66 -0.15
N ILE A 24 13.08 0.44 0.10
CA ILE A 24 13.46 -0.77 -0.65
C ILE A 24 13.30 -0.59 -2.18
N PRO A 25 12.15 -0.13 -2.71
CA PRO A 25 11.99 0.08 -4.15
C PRO A 25 12.94 1.13 -4.72
N MET A 26 13.28 2.16 -3.93
CA MET A 26 14.18 3.23 -4.36
C MET A 26 15.63 2.80 -4.34
N ILE A 27 16.04 2.07 -3.30
CA ILE A 27 17.39 1.51 -3.17
C ILE A 27 17.62 0.43 -4.23
N ALA A 28 16.66 -0.47 -4.46
CA ALA A 28 16.77 -1.53 -5.46
C ALA A 28 16.96 -1.02 -6.91
N LYS A 29 16.47 0.20 -7.20
CA LYS A 29 16.68 0.87 -8.50
C LYS A 29 18.11 1.34 -8.72
N GLN A 30 18.89 1.56 -7.67
CA GLN A 30 20.24 2.13 -7.73
C GLN A 30 21.34 1.15 -7.31
N ALA A 31 21.10 0.33 -6.30
CA ALA A 31 22.08 -0.60 -5.74
C ALA A 31 22.48 -1.68 -6.75
N SER A 32 23.75 -2.08 -6.74
CA SER A 32 24.21 -3.25 -7.53
C SER A 32 23.66 -4.56 -6.96
N GLN A 33 23.44 -4.62 -5.64
CA GLN A 33 22.75 -5.71 -4.96
C GLN A 33 22.03 -5.17 -3.73
N LEU A 34 20.79 -5.59 -3.51
CA LEU A 34 20.03 -5.32 -2.29
C LEU A 34 19.68 -6.63 -1.57
N TYR A 35 20.00 -6.70 -0.28
CA TYR A 35 19.50 -7.70 0.65
C TYR A 35 18.44 -7.09 1.56
N VAL A 36 17.25 -7.68 1.58
CA VAL A 36 16.16 -7.27 2.47
C VAL A 36 16.08 -8.31 3.58
N ILE A 37 16.47 -7.92 4.79
CA ILE A 37 16.48 -8.79 5.96
C ILE A 37 15.14 -8.59 6.70
N GLN A 38 14.21 -9.50 6.45
CA GLN A 38 12.84 -9.46 6.93
C GLN A 38 12.65 -10.46 8.08
N ARG A 39 12.24 -9.95 9.24
CA ARG A 39 11.78 -10.82 10.33
C ARG A 39 10.30 -11.18 10.21
N THR A 40 9.46 -10.18 9.92
CA THR A 40 8.00 -10.34 9.88
C THR A 40 7.44 -9.53 8.70
N PRO A 41 6.79 -10.16 7.71
CA PRO A 41 6.13 -9.44 6.63
C PRO A 41 4.97 -8.59 7.14
N ASN A 42 4.74 -7.44 6.50
CA ASN A 42 3.60 -6.56 6.76
C ASN A 42 2.78 -6.39 5.48
N TYR A 43 1.47 -6.14 5.63
CA TYR A 43 0.65 -5.72 4.50
C TYR A 43 1.13 -4.37 3.95
N VAL A 44 1.42 -4.33 2.65
CA VAL A 44 1.76 -3.11 1.92
C VAL A 44 0.71 -2.81 0.86
N ILE A 45 -0.03 -1.72 1.05
CA ILE A 45 -1.00 -1.22 0.06
C ILE A 45 -0.24 -0.45 -1.03
N SER A 46 -0.65 -0.59 -2.28
CA SER A 46 -0.19 0.26 -3.38
C SER A 46 -0.42 1.74 -3.06
N ALA A 47 0.60 2.57 -3.22
CA ALA A 47 0.43 4.02 -3.08
C ALA A 47 -0.44 4.64 -4.18
N SER A 48 -0.51 4.01 -5.37
CA SER A 48 -1.20 4.53 -6.57
C SER A 48 -0.90 6.01 -6.86
N ASN A 49 0.33 6.43 -6.58
CA ASN A 49 0.74 7.83 -6.67
C ASN A 49 0.81 8.28 -8.14
N LYS A 50 0.27 9.46 -8.44
CA LYS A 50 0.19 10.02 -9.79
C LYS A 50 0.46 11.53 -9.77
N PRO A 51 1.01 12.10 -10.85
CA PRO A 51 1.09 13.56 -11.00
C PRO A 51 -0.29 14.19 -10.82
N ILE A 52 -0.32 15.34 -10.15
CA ILE A 52 -1.53 16.15 -10.03
C ILE A 52 -1.66 16.99 -11.28
N ASP A 53 -2.79 16.91 -11.97
CA ASP A 53 -3.09 17.76 -13.11
C ASP A 53 -3.64 19.13 -12.67
N ASN A 54 -3.53 20.12 -13.57
CA ASN A 54 -3.92 21.50 -13.28
C ASN A 54 -5.42 21.67 -13.00
N GLU A 55 -6.27 20.83 -13.60
CA GLU A 55 -7.72 20.91 -13.40
C GLU A 55 -8.08 20.43 -11.99
N TYR A 56 -7.52 19.30 -11.58
CA TYR A 56 -7.65 18.78 -10.22
C TYR A 56 -7.14 19.79 -9.19
N GLU A 57 -5.97 20.39 -9.41
CA GLU A 57 -5.43 21.40 -8.50
C GLU A 57 -6.34 22.63 -8.40
N LYS A 58 -6.87 23.11 -9.54
CA LYS A 58 -7.77 24.27 -9.59
C LYS A 58 -9.08 23.99 -8.85
N ASP A 59 -9.66 22.81 -9.04
CA ASP A 59 -10.86 22.37 -8.34
C ASP A 59 -10.63 22.32 -6.82
N TRP A 60 -9.52 21.72 -6.37
CA TRP A 60 -9.15 21.69 -4.96
C TRP A 60 -9.01 23.08 -4.35
N LYS A 61 -8.27 23.97 -5.01
CA LYS A 61 -8.06 25.33 -4.51
C LYS A 61 -9.35 26.15 -4.46
N SER A 62 -10.25 25.95 -5.42
CA SER A 62 -11.54 26.66 -5.47
C SER A 62 -12.51 26.20 -4.38
N ASN A 63 -12.39 24.95 -3.93
CA ASN A 63 -13.31 24.32 -2.96
C ASN A 63 -12.70 24.11 -1.56
N TYR A 64 -11.53 24.69 -1.27
CA TYR A 64 -10.77 24.41 -0.04
C TYR A 64 -11.57 24.61 1.26
N ASN A 65 -12.33 25.71 1.36
CA ASN A 65 -13.11 26.02 2.55
C ASN A 65 -14.21 24.99 2.80
N GLN A 66 -14.87 24.52 1.74
CA GLN A 66 -15.89 23.48 1.84
C GLN A 66 -15.26 22.15 2.24
N ARG A 67 -14.18 21.72 1.56
CA ARG A 67 -13.48 20.46 1.85
C ARG A 67 -12.91 20.45 3.25
N ARG A 68 -12.36 21.57 3.74
CA ARG A 68 -11.88 21.68 5.12
C ARG A 68 -12.99 21.48 6.15
N ARG A 69 -14.20 22.01 5.90
CA ARG A 69 -15.35 21.75 6.78
C ARG A 69 -15.74 20.27 6.78
N GLN A 70 -15.73 19.62 5.62
CA GLN A 70 -16.01 18.18 5.51
C GLN A 70 -14.95 17.35 6.24
N ILE A 71 -13.66 17.66 6.07
CA ILE A 71 -12.54 17.00 6.76
C ILE A 71 -12.68 17.10 8.28
N LEU A 72 -13.07 18.27 8.80
CA LEU A 72 -13.27 18.47 10.24
C LEU A 72 -14.45 17.66 10.81
N GLN A 73 -15.38 17.25 9.95
CA GLN A 73 -16.54 16.43 10.29
C GLN A 73 -16.31 14.94 10.04
N SER A 74 -15.23 14.56 9.34
CA SER A 74 -14.96 13.17 8.99
C SER A 74 -14.26 12.42 10.13
N GLN A 75 -14.52 11.12 10.21
CA GLN A 75 -13.99 10.28 11.29
C GLN A 75 -12.46 10.22 11.31
N ALA A 76 -11.82 10.23 10.13
CA ALA A 76 -10.37 10.10 9.99
C ALA A 76 -9.64 11.44 9.93
N GLY A 77 -10.35 12.57 9.93
CA GLY A 77 -9.75 13.88 9.65
C GLY A 77 -9.13 13.93 8.24
N MET A 78 -9.72 13.18 7.30
CA MET A 78 -9.29 13.07 5.91
C MET A 78 -10.46 13.30 4.97
N PHE A 79 -10.17 13.71 3.74
CA PHE A 79 -11.17 13.85 2.70
C PHE A 79 -11.09 12.65 1.76
N PHE A 80 -12.23 12.05 1.46
CA PHE A 80 -12.34 11.03 0.43
C PHE A 80 -13.50 11.39 -0.50
N ASP A 81 -13.21 11.52 -1.80
CA ASP A 81 -14.23 11.83 -2.83
C ASP A 81 -15.35 10.78 -2.95
N THR A 82 -15.25 9.65 -2.23
CA THR A 82 -16.02 8.43 -2.49
C THR A 82 -16.95 8.01 -1.36
N GLU A 83 -17.10 8.82 -0.30
CA GLU A 83 -17.89 8.47 0.90
C GLU A 83 -19.39 8.24 0.62
N ASN A 84 -19.91 8.55 -0.58
CA ASN A 84 -21.33 8.41 -0.92
C ASN A 84 -21.61 7.52 -2.16
N ASP A 85 -20.67 6.68 -2.57
CA ASP A 85 -20.89 5.76 -3.70
C ASP A 85 -21.68 4.52 -3.25
N SER A 86 -23.00 4.56 -3.41
CA SER A 86 -23.90 3.46 -3.03
C SER A 86 -23.64 2.16 -3.79
N SER A 87 -22.98 2.21 -4.96
CA SER A 87 -22.65 1.01 -5.75
C SER A 87 -21.71 0.05 -5.01
N ILE A 88 -20.90 0.56 -4.07
CA ILE A 88 -19.98 -0.25 -3.25
C ILE A 88 -20.75 -1.28 -2.40
N MET A 89 -22.00 -0.99 -2.04
CA MET A 89 -22.82 -1.88 -1.21
C MET A 89 -23.23 -3.16 -1.94
N GLU A 90 -23.30 -3.12 -3.27
CA GLU A 90 -23.70 -4.25 -4.12
C GLU A 90 -22.50 -5.10 -4.58
N MET A 91 -21.27 -4.59 -4.42
CA MET A 91 -20.05 -5.30 -4.80
C MET A 91 -19.76 -6.49 -3.88
N THR A 92 -19.20 -7.55 -4.47
CA THR A 92 -18.55 -8.64 -3.74
C THR A 92 -17.30 -8.15 -3.02
N ASP A 93 -16.84 -8.88 -2.00
CA ASP A 93 -15.67 -8.47 -1.23
C ASP A 93 -14.38 -8.46 -2.06
N LYS A 94 -14.27 -9.32 -3.07
CA LYS A 94 -13.14 -9.30 -4.02
C LYS A 94 -13.17 -8.08 -4.93
N GLU A 95 -14.35 -7.69 -5.43
CA GLU A 95 -14.49 -6.45 -6.22
C GLU A 95 -14.17 -5.20 -5.39
N ARG A 96 -14.59 -5.18 -4.11
CA ARG A 96 -14.20 -4.13 -3.17
C ARG A 96 -12.70 -4.10 -2.94
N PHE A 97 -12.06 -5.26 -2.79
CA PHE A 97 -10.61 -5.34 -2.66
C PHE A 97 -9.90 -4.75 -3.88
N GLU A 98 -10.28 -5.13 -5.09
CA GLU A 98 -9.67 -4.60 -6.32
C GLU A 98 -9.92 -3.10 -6.49
N LEU A 99 -11.12 -2.61 -6.14
CA LEU A 99 -11.41 -1.18 -6.10
C LEU A 99 -10.50 -0.45 -5.09
N GLY A 100 -10.35 -1.00 -3.90
CA GLY A 100 -9.47 -0.47 -2.85
C GLY A 100 -8.01 -0.48 -3.32
N TRP A 101 -7.55 -1.57 -3.92
CA TRP A 101 -6.20 -1.73 -4.46
C TRP A 101 -5.89 -0.68 -5.52
N LYS A 102 -6.84 -0.44 -6.44
CA LYS A 102 -6.75 0.61 -7.46
C LYS A 102 -6.69 2.01 -6.84
N ARG A 103 -7.56 2.29 -5.86
CA ARG A 103 -7.59 3.59 -5.14
C ARG A 103 -6.27 3.86 -4.40
N GLY A 104 -5.70 2.82 -3.79
CA GLY A 104 -4.43 2.87 -3.09
C GLY A 104 -4.44 3.68 -1.79
N GLY A 105 -3.32 3.66 -1.08
CA GLY A 105 -3.09 4.41 0.15
C GLY A 105 -4.20 4.24 1.19
N PHE A 106 -4.56 5.33 1.87
CA PHE A 106 -5.64 5.29 2.86
C PHE A 106 -7.03 5.21 2.19
N SER A 107 -7.14 5.61 0.93
CA SER A 107 -8.39 5.48 0.15
C SER A 107 -8.77 4.02 -0.14
N PHE A 108 -7.86 3.05 0.08
CA PHE A 108 -8.18 1.63 0.06
C PHE A 108 -9.39 1.30 0.96
N TYR A 109 -9.41 1.91 2.15
CA TYR A 109 -10.41 1.67 3.19
C TYR A 109 -11.82 2.11 2.79
N THR A 110 -11.96 3.07 1.87
CA THR A 110 -13.26 3.58 1.46
C THR A 110 -14.04 2.56 0.62
N ALA A 111 -13.37 1.56 0.04
CA ALA A 111 -14.02 0.45 -0.67
C ALA A 111 -14.78 -0.51 0.28
N PHE A 112 -14.55 -0.42 1.59
CA PHE A 112 -15.19 -1.28 2.60
C PHE A 112 -16.21 -0.55 3.47
N ASN A 113 -16.49 0.73 3.18
CA ASN A 113 -17.57 1.54 3.77
C ASN A 113 -17.81 1.34 5.28
N GLY A 114 -16.76 1.51 6.11
CA GLY A 114 -16.88 1.41 7.57
C GLY A 114 -16.93 0.00 8.16
N ARG A 115 -16.86 -1.06 7.34
CA ARG A 115 -16.84 -2.47 7.79
C ARG A 115 -15.47 -2.96 8.30
N LEU A 116 -14.55 -2.04 8.58
CA LEU A 116 -13.17 -2.38 8.97
C LEU A 116 -13.05 -2.89 10.40
N ASN A 117 -14.10 -2.77 11.20
CA ASN A 117 -14.17 -3.34 12.55
C ASN A 117 -14.78 -4.76 12.56
N ASP A 118 -15.23 -5.26 11.41
CA ASP A 118 -15.74 -6.61 11.24
C ASP A 118 -14.56 -7.58 11.07
N LYS A 119 -14.39 -8.51 12.01
CA LYS A 119 -13.28 -9.47 11.99
C LYS A 119 -13.32 -10.37 10.75
N ASP A 120 -14.51 -10.66 10.24
CA ASP A 120 -14.67 -11.52 9.07
C ASP A 120 -14.13 -10.79 7.82
N ILE A 121 -14.32 -9.47 7.74
CA ILE A 121 -13.77 -8.63 6.68
C ILE A 121 -12.24 -8.55 6.74
N SER A 122 -11.64 -8.46 7.92
CA SER A 122 -10.18 -8.52 8.06
C SER A 122 -9.59 -9.83 7.50
N GLY A 123 -10.27 -10.96 7.73
CA GLY A 123 -9.89 -12.26 7.16
C GLY A 123 -9.94 -12.24 5.63
N ILE A 124 -11.09 -11.83 5.07
CA ILE A 124 -11.30 -11.77 3.62
C ILE A 124 -10.29 -10.85 2.92
N ILE A 125 -10.02 -9.67 3.51
CA ILE A 125 -9.00 -8.75 2.96
C ILE A 125 -7.61 -9.39 3.02
N SER A 126 -7.30 -10.12 4.09
CA SER A 126 -6.02 -10.81 4.23
C SER A 126 -5.84 -11.85 3.12
N ASP A 127 -6.86 -12.68 2.88
CA ASP A 127 -6.83 -13.68 1.81
C ASP A 127 -6.68 -13.04 0.42
N CYS A 128 -7.42 -11.96 0.15
CA CYS A 128 -7.28 -11.21 -1.10
C CYS A 128 -5.88 -10.59 -1.26
N PHE A 129 -5.27 -10.13 -0.16
CA PHE A 129 -3.88 -9.68 -0.15
C PHE A 129 -2.91 -10.80 -0.47
N HIS A 130 -3.13 -11.99 0.09
CA HIS A 130 -2.29 -13.15 -0.19
C HIS A 130 -2.37 -13.48 -1.68
N ASP A 131 -3.57 -13.60 -2.24
CA ASP A 131 -3.76 -13.81 -3.69
C ASP A 131 -3.03 -12.74 -4.52
N LYS A 132 -3.14 -11.46 -4.14
CA LYS A 132 -2.51 -10.34 -4.85
C LYS A 132 -0.98 -10.40 -4.78
N ILE A 133 -0.40 -10.78 -3.65
CA ILE A 133 1.05 -10.96 -3.50
C ILE A 133 1.53 -12.07 -4.43
N TRP A 134 0.81 -13.19 -4.47
CA TRP A 134 1.14 -14.35 -5.30
C TRP A 134 0.92 -14.08 -6.80
N GLU A 135 0.01 -13.17 -7.15
CA GLU A 135 -0.16 -12.66 -8.51
C GLU A 135 1.03 -11.80 -8.96
N ILE A 136 1.54 -10.92 -8.06
CA ILE A 136 2.59 -9.95 -8.39
C ILE A 136 3.98 -10.57 -8.36
N VAL A 137 4.28 -11.39 -7.35
CA VAL A 137 5.62 -11.93 -7.11
C VAL A 137 5.78 -13.26 -7.84
N LYS A 138 6.73 -13.32 -8.78
CA LYS A 138 6.90 -14.46 -9.70
C LYS A 138 7.44 -15.70 -9.00
N ASP A 139 8.40 -15.53 -8.10
CA ASP A 139 8.98 -16.63 -7.31
C ASP A 139 8.05 -16.96 -6.14
N GLN A 140 7.58 -18.20 -6.09
CA GLN A 140 6.61 -18.67 -5.10
C GLN A 140 7.19 -18.72 -3.68
N ASN A 141 8.50 -18.98 -3.52
CA ASN A 141 9.15 -18.96 -2.21
C ASN A 141 9.22 -17.52 -1.67
N ILE A 142 9.50 -16.57 -2.55
CA ILE A 142 9.52 -15.14 -2.18
C ILE A 142 8.09 -14.66 -1.88
N ALA A 143 7.10 -15.04 -2.69
CA ALA A 143 5.69 -14.70 -2.45
C ALA A 143 5.22 -15.21 -1.08
N GLN A 144 5.53 -16.47 -0.76
CA GLN A 144 5.24 -17.06 0.55
C GLN A 144 5.93 -16.29 1.67
N ALA A 145 7.22 -15.97 1.53
CA ALA A 145 7.97 -15.23 2.55
C ALA A 145 7.48 -13.79 2.75
N LEU A 146 6.89 -13.16 1.73
CA LEU A 146 6.30 -11.81 1.82
C LEU A 146 4.86 -11.81 2.35
N THR A 147 4.22 -12.98 2.45
CA THR A 147 2.83 -13.11 2.90
C THR A 147 2.75 -13.04 4.43
N PRO A 148 2.02 -12.05 5.00
CA PRO A 148 1.79 -11.98 6.44
C PRO A 148 1.11 -13.25 6.98
N TYR A 149 1.62 -13.79 8.09
CA TYR A 149 1.13 -15.03 8.70
C TYR A 149 0.75 -14.89 10.18
N ASP A 150 1.23 -13.84 10.87
CA ASP A 150 1.07 -13.66 12.32
C ASP A 150 -0.10 -12.74 12.70
N HIS A 151 -0.71 -12.05 11.73
CA HIS A 151 -1.79 -11.09 11.99
C HIS A 151 -2.72 -10.92 10.78
N LEU A 152 -3.98 -10.62 11.06
CA LEU A 152 -4.94 -10.23 10.03
C LEU A 152 -4.73 -8.77 9.61
N PHE A 153 -5.15 -8.44 8.39
CA PHE A 153 -5.20 -7.08 7.89
C PHE A 153 -5.96 -6.15 8.86
N GLY A 154 -5.38 -4.98 9.12
CA GLY A 154 -5.93 -3.98 10.06
C GLY A 154 -5.48 -4.15 11.51
N SER A 155 -4.92 -5.31 11.90
CA SER A 155 -4.36 -5.50 13.25
C SER A 155 -3.16 -4.58 13.54
N LYS A 156 -2.39 -4.27 12.49
CA LYS A 156 -1.36 -3.25 12.43
C LYS A 156 -1.71 -2.31 11.28
N ARG A 157 -1.30 -1.04 11.36
CA ARG A 157 -1.46 -0.12 10.22
C ARG A 157 -0.64 -0.66 9.04
N PRO A 158 -1.26 -0.93 7.88
CA PRO A 158 -0.53 -1.38 6.70
C PRO A 158 0.41 -0.29 6.21
N CYS A 159 1.52 -0.72 5.63
CA CYS A 159 2.44 0.19 4.97
C CYS A 159 1.83 0.66 3.64
N VAL A 160 2.29 1.80 3.14
CA VAL A 160 1.93 2.29 1.82
C VAL A 160 3.23 2.55 1.07
N SER A 161 3.37 1.91 -0.09
CA SER A 161 4.55 2.06 -0.93
C SER A 161 4.23 1.86 -2.40
N ALA A 162 5.05 2.42 -3.27
CA ALA A 162 4.98 2.19 -4.70
C ALA A 162 5.91 1.04 -5.09
N GLN A 163 5.38 0.06 -5.84
CA GLN A 163 6.16 -1.03 -6.43
C GLN A 163 6.88 -1.94 -5.41
N TYR A 164 6.34 -2.09 -4.20
CA TYR A 164 7.00 -2.86 -3.14
C TYR A 164 7.17 -4.34 -3.50
N TYR A 165 6.07 -5.03 -3.84
CA TYR A 165 6.12 -6.46 -4.16
C TYR A 165 6.84 -6.70 -5.48
N GLU A 166 6.63 -5.85 -6.48
CA GLU A 166 7.29 -5.89 -7.79
C GLU A 166 8.81 -5.76 -7.67
N THR A 167 9.31 -5.07 -6.63
CA THR A 167 10.75 -4.92 -6.40
C THR A 167 11.45 -6.26 -6.20
N PHE A 168 10.76 -7.25 -5.63
CA PHE A 168 11.34 -8.57 -5.38
C PHE A 168 11.41 -9.47 -6.63
N ASN A 169 10.85 -9.02 -7.77
CA ASN A 169 11.04 -9.67 -9.05
C ASN A 169 12.33 -9.23 -9.78
N ARG A 170 13.13 -8.35 -9.17
CA ARG A 170 14.38 -7.88 -9.76
C ARG A 170 15.53 -8.84 -9.43
N ASP A 171 16.39 -9.09 -10.40
CA ASP A 171 17.55 -9.99 -10.24
C ASP A 171 18.54 -9.51 -9.17
N ASN A 172 18.60 -8.20 -8.91
CA ASN A 172 19.50 -7.60 -7.93
C ASN A 172 18.92 -7.52 -6.50
N VAL A 173 17.79 -8.19 -6.22
CA VAL A 173 17.13 -8.16 -4.91
C VAL A 173 17.06 -9.57 -4.33
N THR A 174 17.48 -9.72 -3.08
CA THR A 174 17.36 -10.98 -2.33
C THR A 174 16.62 -10.72 -1.03
N LEU A 175 15.53 -11.46 -0.82
CA LEU A 175 14.82 -11.50 0.45
C LEU A 175 15.50 -12.55 1.36
N VAL A 176 15.77 -12.15 2.61
CA VAL A 176 16.41 -12.96 3.66
C VAL A 176 15.51 -12.96 4.89
#